data_AF-A0A7X4IWK8-F1
#
_entry.id   AF-A0A7X4IWK8-F1
#
_cell.length_a   1.000
_cell.length_b   1.000
_cell.length_c   1.000
_cell.angle_alpha   90.00
_cell.angle_beta   90.00
_cell.angle_gamma   90.00
#
_symmetry.space_group_name_H-M   'P 1'
#
loop_
_entity.id
_entity.type
_entity.pdbx_description
1 polymer ?
#
loop_
_entity_poly.entity_id
_entity_poly.type
_entity_poly.pdbx_seq_one_letter_code
_entity_poly.pdbx_strand_id
1 'polypeptide(L)'
;MRRAIVGAIASGVRDFRYMPDTHGITAAAADEFGDEATFVAVETTHTASALDTIRAAESMQAEGCGAVITLGGDGTNRAFALGWQDAPLVPVSTGTNNVFPTMVEATVAGSAAGLVASGKVPLERVARQVKAIHVEIDGEREDIALIDAVLAADRFVGSRAIWGGERLREAVL
;
A
#
# COMPACT_ATOMS: atom_id res chain seq x y z
N MET A 1 -11.13 -2.81 8.46
CA MET A 1 -10.00 -3.45 9.18
C MET A 1 -10.41 -4.75 9.88
N ARG A 2 -11.35 -4.74 10.84
CA ARG A 2 -11.82 -5.92 11.58
C ARG A 2 -11.95 -7.21 10.75
N ARG A 3 -12.69 -7.18 9.65
CA ARG A 3 -12.91 -8.35 8.78
C ARG A 3 -11.63 -8.90 8.16
N ALA A 4 -10.67 -8.04 7.81
CA ALA A 4 -9.37 -8.48 7.30
C ALA A 4 -8.55 -9.17 8.39
N ILE A 5 -8.57 -8.66 9.62
CA ILE A 5 -7.92 -9.32 10.77
C ILE A 5 -8.52 -10.71 10.99
N VAL A 6 -9.85 -10.83 11.00
CA VAL A 6 -10.54 -12.13 11.14
C VAL A 6 -10.09 -13.12 10.06
N GLY A 7 -10.03 -12.70 8.79
CA GLY A 7 -9.55 -13.56 7.70
C GLY A 7 -8.10 -14.01 7.87
N ALA A 8 -7.23 -13.10 8.30
CA ALA A 8 -5.81 -13.38 8.54
C ALA A 8 -5.60 -14.34 9.73
N ILE A 9 -6.31 -14.13 10.84
CA ILE A 9 -6.30 -15.02 12.02
C ILE A 9 -6.81 -16.41 11.65
N ALA A 10 -7.94 -16.49 10.93
CA ALA A 10 -8.48 -17.76 10.43
C ALA A 10 -7.49 -18.49 9.51
N SER A 11 -6.62 -17.74 8.83
CA SER A 11 -5.55 -18.28 7.99
C SER A 11 -4.28 -18.63 8.75
N GLY A 12 -4.21 -18.38 10.06
CA GLY A 12 -3.13 -18.81 10.96
C GLY A 12 -2.15 -17.72 11.37
N VAL A 13 -2.40 -16.45 11.03
CA VAL A 13 -1.55 -15.34 11.48
C VAL A 13 -1.84 -15.02 12.94
N ARG A 14 -0.78 -14.82 13.73
CA ARG A 14 -0.86 -14.45 15.14
C ARG A 14 0.03 -13.25 15.51
N ASP A 15 0.90 -12.82 14.61
CA ASP A 15 1.75 -11.65 14.80
C ASP A 15 1.43 -10.62 13.72
N PHE A 16 1.02 -9.43 14.15
CA PHE A 16 0.59 -8.34 13.27
C PHE A 16 1.42 -7.09 13.51
N ARG A 17 1.80 -6.46 12.41
CA ARG A 17 2.31 -5.10 12.37
C ARG A 17 1.27 -4.19 11.74
N TYR A 18 1.11 -3.00 12.30
CA TYR A 18 0.13 -2.05 11.78
C TYR A 18 0.65 -0.62 11.82
N MET A 19 0.26 0.16 10.82
CA MET A 19 0.46 1.60 10.83
C MET A 19 -0.62 2.25 11.71
N PRO A 20 -0.27 3.06 12.72
CA PRO A 20 -1.26 3.84 13.46
C PRO A 20 -1.88 4.89 12.53
N ASP A 21 -3.18 4.79 12.28
CA ASP A 21 -3.92 5.80 11.51
C ASP A 21 -4.42 6.95 12.39
N THR A 22 -4.60 8.12 11.77
CA THR A 22 -5.03 9.35 12.46
C THR A 22 -6.39 9.25 13.12
N HIS A 23 -7.24 8.31 12.70
CA HIS A 23 -8.59 8.12 13.23
C HIS A 23 -8.68 6.95 14.22
N GLY A 24 -7.56 6.27 14.51
CA GLY A 24 -7.49 5.15 15.44
C GLY A 24 -8.25 3.89 14.99
N ILE A 25 -8.62 3.78 13.71
CA ILE A 25 -9.43 2.65 13.20
C ILE A 25 -8.67 1.33 13.34
N THR A 26 -7.38 1.35 13.07
CA THR A 26 -6.51 0.17 13.06
C THR A 26 -6.16 -0.24 14.49
N ALA A 27 -5.89 0.73 15.36
CA ALA A 27 -5.66 0.48 16.79
C ALA A 27 -6.91 -0.10 17.45
N ALA A 28 -8.09 0.49 17.23
CA ALA A 28 -9.34 -0.02 17.78
C ALA A 28 -9.66 -1.44 17.30
N ALA A 29 -9.34 -1.75 16.04
CA ALA A 29 -9.50 -3.11 15.51
C ALA A 29 -8.47 -4.08 16.10
N ALA A 30 -7.23 -3.64 16.36
CA ALA A 30 -6.19 -4.46 17.02
C ALA A 30 -6.58 -4.81 18.47
N ASP A 31 -7.07 -3.83 19.22
CA ASP A 31 -7.51 -4.00 20.61
C ASP A 31 -8.61 -5.06 20.74
N GLU A 32 -9.52 -5.14 19.76
CA GLU A 32 -10.60 -6.14 19.75
C GLU A 32 -10.09 -7.59 19.69
N PHE A 33 -8.92 -7.83 19.08
CA PHE A 33 -8.35 -9.17 18.89
C PHE A 33 -7.10 -9.42 19.75
N GLY A 34 -6.83 -8.59 20.75
CA GLY A 34 -5.63 -8.69 21.58
C GLY A 34 -5.46 -10.02 22.33
N ASP A 35 -6.57 -10.71 22.63
CA ASP A 35 -6.55 -12.05 23.23
C ASP A 35 -6.25 -13.17 22.22
N GLU A 36 -6.39 -12.90 20.92
CA GLU A 36 -6.21 -13.87 19.83
C GLU A 36 -4.86 -13.74 19.13
N ALA A 37 -4.28 -12.54 19.08
CA ALA A 37 -3.05 -12.27 18.36
C ALA A 37 -2.28 -11.08 18.96
N THR A 38 -0.99 -11.00 18.65
CA THR A 38 -0.14 -9.88 19.01
C THR A 38 -0.20 -8.81 17.93
N PHE A 39 -0.38 -7.56 18.34
CA PHE A 39 -0.40 -6.39 17.46
C PHE A 39 0.65 -5.39 17.94
N VAL A 40 1.52 -4.96 17.04
CA VAL A 40 2.54 -3.96 17.32
C VAL A 40 2.44 -2.85 16.29
N ALA A 41 2.34 -1.61 16.76
CA ALA A 41 2.40 -0.44 15.90
C ALA A 41 3.81 -0.29 15.35
N VAL A 42 3.94 -0.08 14.04
CA VAL A 42 5.24 0.23 13.42
C VAL A 42 5.59 1.70 13.60
N GLU A 43 6.89 1.99 13.54
CA GLU A 43 7.39 3.36 13.58
C GLU A 43 6.91 4.16 12.36
N THR A 44 6.47 5.40 12.58
CA THR A 44 6.01 6.33 11.53
C THR A 44 6.54 7.74 11.80
N THR A 45 6.39 8.68 10.85
CA THR A 45 6.81 10.07 11.07
C THR A 45 5.79 10.93 11.82
N HIS A 46 4.57 10.42 12.06
CA HIS A 46 3.46 11.13 12.71
C HIS A 46 3.11 12.51 12.10
N THR A 47 3.21 12.64 10.78
CA THR A 47 3.02 13.90 10.04
C THR A 47 1.62 14.07 9.44
N ALA A 48 0.78 13.05 9.52
CA ALA A 48 -0.48 12.94 8.79
C ALA A 48 -0.31 13.11 7.26
N SER A 49 0.79 12.58 6.72
CA SER A 49 1.16 12.73 5.30
C SER A 49 1.62 11.41 4.67
N ALA A 50 1.90 11.43 3.36
CA ALA A 50 2.45 10.28 2.65
C ALA A 50 3.78 9.78 3.26
N LEU A 51 4.52 10.65 3.96
CA LEU A 51 5.75 10.28 4.67
C LEU A 51 5.49 9.21 5.74
N ASP A 52 4.33 9.22 6.38
CA ASP A 52 3.98 8.22 7.38
C ASP A 52 3.81 6.83 6.73
N THR A 53 3.22 6.79 5.54
CA THR A 53 3.06 5.54 4.78
C THR A 53 4.39 5.01 4.27
N ILE A 54 5.28 5.90 3.78
CA ILE A 54 6.64 5.53 3.36
C ILE A 54 7.39 4.93 4.56
N ARG A 55 7.38 5.62 5.70
CA ARG A 55 8.10 5.17 6.88
C ARG A 55 7.52 3.88 7.46
N ALA A 56 6.20 3.71 7.44
CA ALA A 56 5.55 2.47 7.85
C ALA A 56 5.97 1.29 6.96
N ALA A 57 6.08 1.49 5.64
CA ALA A 57 6.52 0.46 4.71
C ALA A 57 7.97 0.02 4.99
N GLU A 58 8.87 0.97 5.20
CA GLU A 58 10.27 0.71 5.60
C GLU A 58 10.34 -0.08 6.91
N SER A 59 9.56 0.33 7.93
CA SER A 59 9.50 -0.37 9.22
C SER A 59 8.96 -1.80 9.07
N MET A 60 7.87 -1.98 8.32
CA MET A 60 7.30 -3.30 8.05
C MET A 60 8.28 -4.23 7.32
N GLN A 61 9.07 -3.70 6.39
CA GLN A 61 10.13 -4.43 5.70
C GLN A 61 11.24 -4.84 6.68
N ALA A 62 11.73 -3.91 7.48
CA ALA A 62 12.79 -4.14 8.47
C ALA A 62 12.36 -5.16 9.55
N GLU A 63 11.09 -5.18 9.89
CA GLU A 63 10.50 -6.13 10.83
C GLU A 63 10.12 -7.48 10.20
N GLY A 64 10.35 -7.65 8.89
CA GLY A 64 10.19 -8.93 8.20
C GLY A 64 8.74 -9.35 7.98
N CYS A 65 7.82 -8.41 7.76
CA CYS A 65 6.42 -8.74 7.45
C CYS A 65 6.32 -9.67 6.24
N GLY A 66 5.53 -10.75 6.34
CA GLY A 66 5.40 -11.73 5.24
C GLY A 66 4.40 -11.36 4.16
N ALA A 67 3.41 -10.53 4.49
CA ALA A 67 2.46 -9.94 3.56
C ALA A 67 1.83 -8.68 4.17
N VAL A 68 1.40 -7.74 3.34
CA VAL A 68 0.84 -6.46 3.76
C VAL A 68 -0.50 -6.22 3.08
N ILE A 69 -1.46 -5.68 3.84
CA ILE A 69 -2.73 -5.18 3.32
C ILE A 69 -2.71 -3.66 3.44
N THR A 70 -2.82 -2.96 2.32
CA THR A 70 -3.05 -1.51 2.31
C THR A 70 -4.53 -1.22 2.10
N LEU A 71 -5.03 -0.20 2.81
CA LEU A 71 -6.37 0.35 2.63
C LEU A 71 -6.22 1.77 2.11
N GLY A 72 -6.48 2.01 0.83
CA GLY A 72 -6.29 3.34 0.25
C GLY A 72 -6.40 3.36 -1.26
N GLY A 73 -6.08 4.53 -1.83
CA GLY A 73 -6.06 4.74 -3.28
C GLY A 73 -4.68 4.58 -3.89
N ASP A 74 -4.53 5.05 -5.13
CA ASP A 74 -3.28 5.00 -5.88
C ASP A 74 -2.13 5.71 -5.13
N GLY A 75 -2.40 6.89 -4.56
CA GLY A 75 -1.40 7.66 -3.82
C GLY A 75 -0.87 6.94 -2.57
N THR A 76 -1.74 6.22 -1.84
CA THR A 76 -1.33 5.42 -0.67
C THR A 76 -0.42 4.28 -1.08
N ASN A 77 -0.79 3.55 -2.13
CA ASN A 77 0.00 2.41 -2.60
C ASN A 77 1.35 2.84 -3.21
N ARG A 78 1.37 3.99 -3.90
CA ARG A 78 2.61 4.62 -4.37
C ARG A 78 3.52 5.02 -3.21
N ALA A 79 2.97 5.68 -2.19
CA ALA A 79 3.74 6.04 -0.99
C ALA A 79 4.29 4.79 -0.28
N PHE A 80 3.50 3.72 -0.20
CA PHE A 80 3.97 2.45 0.36
C PHE A 80 5.12 1.86 -0.46
N ALA A 81 4.98 1.81 -1.79
CA ALA A 81 6.00 1.28 -2.70
C ALA A 81 7.32 2.09 -2.70
N LEU A 82 7.28 3.37 -2.36
CA LEU A 82 8.51 4.18 -2.15
C LEU A 82 9.33 3.70 -0.94
N GLY A 83 8.67 3.20 0.11
CA GLY A 83 9.36 2.66 1.28
C GLY A 83 9.69 1.17 1.17
N TRP A 84 8.86 0.40 0.45
CA TRP A 84 9.08 -1.02 0.21
C TRP A 84 8.51 -1.45 -1.15
N GLN A 85 9.36 -1.43 -2.18
CA GLN A 85 8.93 -1.55 -3.58
C GLN A 85 8.50 -2.96 -4.00
N ASP A 86 9.12 -4.00 -3.45
CA ASP A 86 8.87 -5.42 -3.77
C ASP A 86 8.00 -6.13 -2.72
N ALA A 87 7.22 -5.36 -1.94
CA ALA A 87 6.39 -5.88 -0.88
C ALA A 87 5.35 -6.91 -1.37
N PRO A 88 5.11 -8.01 -0.63
CA PRO A 88 3.98 -8.90 -0.86
C PRO A 88 2.67 -8.21 -0.48
N LEU A 89 2.10 -7.46 -1.43
CA LEU A 89 1.06 -6.47 -1.18
C LEU A 89 -0.32 -6.95 -1.66
N VAL A 90 -1.33 -6.82 -0.80
CA VAL A 90 -2.75 -6.92 -1.14
C VAL A 90 -3.35 -5.52 -1.10
N PRO A 91 -3.36 -4.79 -2.23
CA PRO A 91 -3.81 -3.41 -2.28
C PRO A 91 -5.34 -3.34 -2.37
N VAL A 92 -6.00 -2.93 -1.28
CA VAL A 92 -7.46 -2.84 -1.19
C VAL A 92 -7.92 -1.41 -1.41
N SER A 93 -8.76 -1.24 -2.42
CA SER A 93 -9.30 0.06 -2.82
C SER A 93 -10.40 0.50 -1.85
N THR A 94 -10.30 1.74 -1.36
CA THR A 94 -11.35 2.38 -0.52
C THR A 94 -12.22 3.37 -1.31
N GLY A 95 -11.97 3.52 -2.61
CA GLY A 95 -12.70 4.41 -3.50
C GLY A 95 -12.97 3.78 -4.86
N THR A 96 -13.78 4.44 -5.68
CA THR A 96 -14.23 3.90 -6.98
C THR A 96 -13.37 4.32 -8.18
N ASN A 97 -12.44 5.26 -7.99
CA ASN A 97 -11.61 5.82 -9.04
C ASN A 97 -10.12 5.57 -8.76
N ASN A 98 -9.76 4.30 -8.61
CA ASN A 98 -8.37 3.86 -8.43
C ASN A 98 -8.01 2.84 -9.50
N VAL A 99 -6.75 2.84 -9.92
CA VAL A 99 -6.23 1.93 -10.96
C VAL A 99 -5.38 0.82 -10.34
N PHE A 100 -4.56 1.14 -9.35
CA PHE A 100 -3.62 0.21 -8.72
C PHE A 100 -4.28 -0.76 -7.74
N PRO A 101 -4.97 -0.30 -6.67
CA PRO A 101 -5.66 -1.19 -5.76
C PRO A 101 -6.96 -1.73 -6.37
N THR A 102 -7.39 -2.89 -5.90
CA THR A 102 -8.62 -3.55 -6.35
C THR A 102 -9.70 -3.53 -5.27
N MET A 103 -10.98 -3.49 -5.67
CA MET A 103 -12.09 -3.68 -4.74
C MET A 103 -12.23 -5.17 -4.41
N VAL A 104 -11.85 -5.52 -3.18
CA VAL A 104 -11.93 -6.89 -2.67
C VAL A 104 -12.60 -6.86 -1.30
N GLU A 105 -13.35 -7.91 -0.99
CA GLU A 105 -13.96 -8.07 0.32
C GLU A 105 -12.85 -8.25 1.38
N ALA A 106 -12.97 -7.52 2.49
CA ALA A 106 -11.91 -7.43 3.50
C ALA A 106 -11.52 -8.79 4.11
N THR A 107 -12.47 -9.69 4.37
CA THR A 107 -12.19 -11.03 4.90
C THR A 107 -11.40 -11.87 3.92
N VAL A 108 -11.71 -11.77 2.62
CA VAL A 108 -10.95 -12.43 1.54
C VAL A 108 -9.53 -11.87 1.45
N ALA A 109 -9.36 -10.54 1.48
CA ALA A 109 -8.04 -9.91 1.47
C ALA A 109 -7.20 -10.35 2.68
N GLY A 110 -7.81 -10.35 3.87
CA GLY A 110 -7.23 -10.88 5.10
C GLY A 110 -6.76 -12.31 4.99
N SER A 111 -7.62 -13.18 4.44
CA SER A 111 -7.31 -14.60 4.29
C SER A 111 -6.18 -14.84 3.30
N ALA A 112 -6.19 -14.14 2.16
CA ALA A 112 -5.14 -14.25 1.15
C ALA A 112 -3.78 -13.82 1.70
N ALA A 113 -3.70 -12.65 2.34
CA ALA A 113 -2.48 -12.18 2.99
C ALA A 113 -2.03 -13.15 4.09
N GLY A 114 -2.97 -13.67 4.89
CA GLY A 114 -2.64 -14.57 5.98
C GLY A 114 -2.12 -15.94 5.53
N LEU A 115 -2.62 -16.49 4.42
CA LEU A 115 -2.11 -17.73 3.83
C LEU A 115 -0.66 -17.58 3.34
N VAL A 116 -0.32 -16.41 2.79
CA VAL A 116 1.06 -16.08 2.38
C VAL A 116 1.94 -15.85 3.60
N ALA A 117 1.53 -14.97 4.53
CA ALA A 117 2.33 -14.62 5.71
C ALA A 117 2.58 -15.80 6.66
N SER A 118 1.67 -16.79 6.72
CA SER A 118 1.85 -18.02 7.50
C SER A 118 2.61 -19.13 6.76
N GLY A 119 3.08 -18.88 5.53
CA GLY A 119 3.83 -19.84 4.72
C GLY A 119 3.01 -21.03 4.19
N LYS A 120 1.69 -21.02 4.35
CA LYS A 120 0.79 -22.07 3.84
C LYS A 120 0.67 -22.05 2.32
N VAL A 121 0.84 -20.88 1.72
CA VAL A 121 0.83 -20.68 0.27
C VAL A 121 2.11 -19.94 -0.13
N PRO A 122 2.96 -20.51 -1.00
CA PRO A 122 4.15 -19.83 -1.50
C PRO A 122 3.79 -18.59 -2.32
N LEU A 123 4.48 -17.47 -2.07
CA LEU A 123 4.20 -16.18 -2.71
C LEU A 123 4.30 -16.26 -4.24
N GLU A 124 5.33 -16.93 -4.74
CA GLU A 124 5.63 -17.11 -6.16
C GLU A 124 4.52 -17.85 -6.94
N ARG A 125 3.61 -18.53 -6.24
CA ARG A 125 2.47 -19.23 -6.87
C ARG A 125 1.23 -18.36 -7.02
N VAL A 126 1.14 -17.25 -6.28
CA VAL A 126 -0.09 -16.44 -6.16
C VAL A 126 0.10 -14.96 -6.40
N ALA A 127 1.34 -14.48 -6.39
CA ALA A 127 1.67 -13.09 -6.69
C ALA A 127 2.33 -12.94 -8.06
N ARG A 128 2.22 -11.73 -8.61
CA ARG A 128 2.94 -11.30 -9.80
C ARG A 128 3.63 -9.98 -9.48
N GLN A 129 4.86 -9.81 -9.94
CA GLN A 129 5.52 -8.52 -9.88
C GLN A 129 4.75 -7.53 -10.77
N VAL A 130 4.43 -6.36 -10.24
CA VAL A 130 3.82 -5.27 -10.99
C VAL A 130 4.89 -4.30 -11.47
N LYS A 131 4.56 -3.53 -12.52
CA LYS A 131 5.45 -2.51 -13.09
C LYS A 131 5.67 -1.38 -12.08
N ALA A 132 6.89 -0.85 -12.06
CA ALA A 132 7.22 0.44 -11.46
C ALA A 132 8.06 1.23 -12.46
N ILE A 133 7.65 2.47 -12.76
CA ILE A 133 8.38 3.41 -13.61
C ILE A 133 9.23 4.26 -12.67
N HIS A 134 10.54 4.23 -12.84
CA HIS A 134 11.46 5.12 -12.12
C HIS A 134 11.58 6.43 -12.90
N VAL A 135 11.47 7.55 -12.19
CA VAL A 135 11.50 8.90 -12.75
C VAL A 135 12.66 9.65 -12.11
N GLU A 136 13.59 10.07 -12.96
CA GLU A 136 14.76 10.86 -12.58
C GLU A 136 14.71 12.19 -13.32
N ILE A 137 14.87 13.29 -12.59
CA ILE A 137 14.91 14.65 -13.13
C ILE A 137 16.13 15.34 -12.53
N ASP A 138 16.97 15.94 -13.37
CA ASP A 138 18.19 16.63 -12.94
C ASP A 138 17.91 17.67 -11.85
N GLY A 139 18.47 17.47 -10.66
CA GLY A 139 18.31 18.38 -9.52
C GLY A 139 17.05 18.15 -8.68
N GLU A 140 16.22 17.16 -9.02
CA GLU A 140 15.08 16.74 -8.21
C GLU A 140 15.33 15.37 -7.53
N ARG A 141 14.50 15.03 -6.56
CA ARG A 141 14.55 13.71 -5.92
C ARG A 141 13.97 12.67 -6.87
N GLU A 142 14.62 11.52 -6.97
CA GLU A 142 14.08 10.36 -7.67
C GLU A 142 12.69 10.01 -7.14
N ASP A 143 11.82 9.58 -8.05
CA ASP A 143 10.45 9.22 -7.71
C ASP A 143 9.96 8.06 -8.58
N ILE A 144 8.77 7.53 -8.27
CA ILE A 144 8.19 6.40 -9.01
C ILE A 144 6.77 6.70 -9.51
N ALA A 145 6.36 5.99 -10.55
CA ALA A 145 4.96 5.84 -10.95
C ALA A 145 4.60 4.36 -11.03
N LEU A 146 3.45 3.99 -10.45
CA LEU A 146 2.95 2.61 -10.47
C LEU A 146 1.99 2.34 -11.65
N ILE A 147 1.42 3.40 -12.22
CA ILE A 147 0.50 3.35 -13.36
C ILE A 147 1.22 3.91 -14.58
N ASP A 148 1.21 5.24 -14.76
CA ASP A 148 1.83 5.91 -15.91
C ASP A 148 2.65 7.11 -15.43
N ALA A 149 3.71 7.46 -16.18
CA ALA A 149 4.44 8.71 -16.00
C ALA A 149 4.24 9.59 -17.23
N VAL A 150 3.82 10.84 -17.02
CA VAL A 150 3.42 11.75 -18.10
C VAL A 150 4.19 13.06 -18.01
N LEU A 151 4.88 13.43 -19.10
CA LEU A 151 5.44 14.75 -19.29
C LEU A 151 4.40 15.66 -19.96
N ALA A 152 3.91 16.65 -19.23
CA ALA A 152 2.95 17.63 -19.74
C ALA A 152 3.61 19.01 -19.95
N ALA A 153 3.08 19.77 -20.91
CA ALA A 153 3.57 21.13 -21.21
C ALA A 153 3.10 22.21 -20.21
N ASP A 154 2.05 21.92 -19.44
CA ASP A 154 1.44 22.89 -18.50
C ASP A 154 2.24 22.99 -17.19
N ARG A 155 2.45 24.24 -16.72
CA ARG A 155 3.20 24.55 -15.48
C ARG A 155 2.32 24.64 -14.23
N PHE A 156 1.02 24.36 -14.33
CA PHE A 156 0.06 24.65 -13.26
C PHE A 156 -0.43 23.36 -12.57
N VAL A 157 0.00 23.16 -11.33
CA VAL A 157 -0.35 22.01 -10.46
C VAL A 157 -1.87 21.91 -10.17
N GLY A 158 -2.62 23.01 -10.37
CA GLY A 158 -4.07 23.07 -10.18
C GLY A 158 -4.89 22.30 -11.23
N SER A 159 -4.32 22.00 -12.40
CA SER A 159 -4.95 21.13 -13.41
C SER A 159 -4.43 19.71 -13.26
N ARG A 160 -4.92 18.97 -12.25
CA ARG A 160 -4.65 17.52 -12.13
C ARG A 160 -5.20 16.70 -13.32
N ALA A 161 -5.97 17.34 -14.21
CA ALA A 161 -6.44 16.79 -15.47
C ALA A 161 -5.77 17.51 -16.64
N ILE A 162 -5.22 16.73 -17.58
CA ILE A 162 -4.70 17.23 -18.86
C ILE A 162 -5.90 17.45 -19.79
N TRP A 163 -6.19 18.71 -20.11
CA TRP A 163 -7.31 19.09 -20.97
C TRP A 163 -6.81 19.35 -22.40
N GLY A 164 -6.76 18.29 -23.21
CA GLY A 164 -6.33 18.34 -24.62
C GLY A 164 -5.05 17.55 -24.88
N GLY A 165 -5.08 16.70 -25.90
CA GLY A 165 -3.97 15.79 -26.23
C GLY A 165 -2.69 16.50 -26.65
N GLU A 166 -2.81 17.73 -27.17
CA GLU A 166 -1.69 18.58 -27.58
C GLU A 166 -0.76 19.00 -26.43
N ARG A 167 -1.21 18.83 -25.17
CA ARG A 167 -0.42 19.17 -23.98
C ARG A 167 0.40 17.99 -23.44
N LEU A 168 0.11 16.78 -23.92
CA LEU A 168 0.88 15.59 -23.64
C LEU A 168 2.15 15.61 -24.50
N ARG A 169 3.33 15.69 -23.87
CA ARG A 169 4.60 15.61 -24.61
C ARG A 169 5.06 14.17 -24.72
N GLU A 170 4.95 13.43 -23.63
CA GLU A 170 5.41 12.05 -23.54
C GLU A 170 4.62 11.31 -22.47
N ALA A 171 4.43 10.02 -22.69
CA ALA A 171 3.80 9.12 -21.72
C ALA A 171 4.55 7.79 -21.71
N VAL A 172 4.94 7.36 -20.51
CA VAL A 172 5.45 6.02 -20.23
C VAL A 172 4.30 5.24 -19.59
N LEU A 173 3.83 4.23 -20.32
CA LEU A 173 2.68 3.38 -19.97
C LEU A 173 3.09 1.99 -19.51
#